data_AF-A0A6M2CIK4-F1
#
_entry.id   AF-A0A6M2CIK4-F1
#
_cell.length_a   1.000
_cell.length_b   1.000
_cell.length_c   1.000
_cell.angle_alpha   90.00
_cell.angle_beta   90.00
_cell.angle_gamma   90.00
#
_symmetry.space_group_name_H-M   'P 1'
#
loop_
_entity.id
_entity.type
_entity.pdbx_description
1 polymer ?
#
loop_
_entity_poly.entity_id
_entity_poly.type
_entity_poly.pdbx_seq_one_letter_code
_entity_poly.pdbx_strand_id
1 'polypeptide(L)'
;MRLTSFLLKASKLPKDYANFPESYVKRVMAQVEWRTPKGPQYRRAVIQRKKYYFGLSRPWQADFWKENMPGVPSKHVHVEPIVWTVFRGDRVEILVGKDKGKQGIVNYIVKERNWVCVEGLNCEFKTVGIGKNMQALKTEMPLLVTCQVALVDPTDNKPTKVEWRYTEDGEKVRVSVRSGRIIPIPLMAEETYDYKSKSAYAEQPKDTRAKELEKITFVPKLMTFEQEIMKELGIKEDRIPAKTYWY
;
A
#
# COMPACT_ATOMS: atom_id res chain seq x y z
N MET A 1 -1.29 -23.02 16.25
CA MET A 1 -0.48 -21.91 15.67
C MET A 1 -0.68 -21.63 14.16
N ARG A 2 -1.43 -22.44 13.38
CA ARG A 2 -1.66 -22.15 11.93
C ARG A 2 -2.73 -21.07 11.64
N LEU A 3 -3.64 -20.79 12.58
CA LEU A 3 -4.68 -19.76 12.43
C LEU A 3 -4.12 -18.33 12.53
N THR A 4 -3.14 -18.10 13.42
CA THR A 4 -2.53 -16.78 13.64
C THR A 4 -1.75 -16.31 12.42
N SER A 5 -1.04 -17.20 11.72
CA SER A 5 -0.33 -16.86 10.47
C SER A 5 -1.28 -16.53 9.31
N PHE A 6 -2.50 -17.07 9.31
CA PHE A 6 -3.51 -16.76 8.28
C PHE A 6 -4.14 -15.36 8.48
N LEU A 7 -4.35 -14.96 9.74
CA LEU A 7 -4.84 -13.64 10.12
C LEU A 7 -3.78 -12.54 9.95
N LEU A 8 -2.51 -12.89 10.04
CA LEU A 8 -1.37 -12.01 9.83
C LEU A 8 -0.90 -11.92 8.37
N LYS A 9 -1.61 -12.57 7.42
CA LYS A 9 -1.31 -12.41 5.99
C LYS A 9 -1.39 -10.92 5.64
N ALA A 10 -0.25 -10.34 5.29
CA ALA A 10 -0.19 -9.01 4.73
C ALA A 10 -0.92 -9.04 3.37
N SER A 11 -2.22 -8.73 3.38
CA SER A 11 -2.99 -8.48 2.18
C SER A 11 -3.35 -7.00 2.14
N LYS A 12 -2.38 -6.18 1.75
CA LYS A 12 -2.68 -4.86 1.22
C LYS A 12 -1.85 -4.70 -0.04
N LEU A 13 -2.51 -4.36 -1.14
CA LEU A 13 -1.84 -3.75 -2.29
C LEU A 13 -0.93 -2.61 -1.77
N PRO A 14 0.16 -2.27 -2.47
CA PRO A 14 1.06 -1.20 -2.05
C PRO A 14 0.36 0.15 -2.26
N LYS A 15 -0.55 0.50 -1.36
CA LYS A 15 -1.32 1.75 -1.40
C LYS A 15 -0.64 2.87 -0.63
N ASP A 16 0.13 2.49 0.39
CA ASP A 16 0.71 3.41 1.37
C ASP A 16 1.64 4.46 0.76
N TYR A 17 2.04 4.31 -0.52
CA TYR A 17 2.97 5.22 -1.17
C TYR A 17 2.29 6.36 -1.95
N ALA A 18 1.12 6.13 -2.55
CA ALA A 18 0.63 7.01 -3.62
C ALA A 18 -0.81 7.49 -3.45
N ASN A 19 -1.42 7.26 -2.27
CA ASN A 19 -2.84 7.57 -2.00
C ASN A 19 -3.79 7.15 -3.14
N PHE A 20 -3.36 6.16 -3.93
CA PHE A 20 -4.13 5.72 -5.07
C PHE A 20 -5.32 4.92 -4.57
N PRO A 21 -6.51 5.13 -5.16
CA PRO A 21 -7.65 4.29 -4.87
C PRO A 21 -7.30 2.82 -5.07
N GLU A 22 -7.79 1.94 -4.19
CA GLU A 22 -7.59 0.50 -4.32
C GLU A 22 -8.00 -0.01 -5.71
N SER A 23 -9.09 0.56 -6.23
CA SER A 23 -9.62 0.24 -7.55
C SER A 23 -8.64 0.59 -8.67
N TYR A 24 -7.85 1.66 -8.53
CA TYR A 24 -6.79 2.01 -9.48
C TYR A 24 -5.68 0.96 -9.44
N VAL A 25 -5.13 0.67 -8.25
CA VAL A 25 -4.02 -0.30 -8.14
C VAL A 25 -4.46 -1.69 -8.62
N LYS A 26 -5.68 -2.13 -8.29
CA LYS A 26 -6.26 -3.39 -8.82
C LYS A 26 -6.37 -3.37 -10.34
N ARG A 27 -6.85 -2.28 -10.92
CA ARG A 27 -7.02 -2.13 -12.37
C ARG A 27 -5.69 -2.12 -13.11
N VAL A 28 -4.71 -1.40 -12.56
CA VAL A 28 -3.35 -1.41 -13.07
C VAL A 28 -2.85 -2.84 -12.99
N MET A 29 -2.75 -3.46 -11.82
CA MET A 29 -2.20 -4.82 -11.72
C MET A 29 -2.95 -5.88 -12.52
N ALA A 30 -4.24 -5.70 -12.80
CA ALA A 30 -5.09 -6.71 -13.43
C ALA A 30 -4.52 -7.20 -14.77
N GLN A 31 -4.02 -8.44 -14.75
CA GLN A 31 -3.64 -9.18 -15.94
C GLN A 31 -4.69 -10.24 -16.20
N VAL A 32 -5.44 -10.05 -17.27
CA VAL A 32 -6.52 -10.95 -17.68
C VAL A 32 -5.94 -12.00 -18.59
N GLU A 33 -5.95 -13.25 -18.14
CA GLU A 33 -5.54 -14.40 -18.95
C GLU A 33 -6.69 -14.83 -19.86
N TRP A 34 -7.92 -14.83 -19.34
CA TRP A 34 -9.10 -15.20 -20.11
C TRP A 34 -10.36 -14.51 -19.60
N ARG A 35 -11.27 -14.18 -20.52
CA ARG A 35 -12.62 -13.66 -20.24
C ARG A 35 -13.64 -14.50 -20.97
N THR A 36 -14.75 -14.79 -20.29
CA THR A 36 -15.89 -15.43 -20.95
C THR A 36 -16.44 -14.52 -22.05
N PRO A 37 -16.83 -15.07 -23.21
CA PRO A 37 -17.45 -14.27 -24.27
C PRO A 37 -18.68 -13.50 -23.78
N LYS A 38 -18.97 -12.37 -24.43
CA LYS A 38 -20.12 -11.53 -24.11
C LYS A 38 -21.40 -12.19 -24.64
N GLY A 39 -22.22 -12.76 -23.77
CA GLY A 39 -23.52 -13.32 -24.14
C GLY A 39 -24.34 -13.75 -22.91
N PRO A 40 -25.68 -13.77 -23.01
CA PRO A 40 -26.56 -14.18 -21.90
C PRO A 40 -26.37 -15.65 -21.50
N GLN A 41 -25.92 -16.51 -22.42
CA GLN A 41 -25.61 -17.92 -22.15
C GLN A 41 -24.34 -18.12 -21.31
N TYR A 42 -23.51 -17.09 -21.20
CA TYR A 42 -22.22 -17.16 -20.54
C TYR A 42 -22.26 -16.46 -19.19
N ARG A 43 -21.95 -17.19 -18.11
CA ARG A 43 -21.68 -16.56 -16.82
C ARG A 43 -20.44 -15.69 -16.94
N ARG A 44 -20.53 -14.42 -16.54
CA ARG A 44 -19.38 -13.50 -16.53
C ARG A 44 -18.31 -14.05 -15.57
N ALA A 45 -17.24 -14.60 -16.14
CA ALA A 45 -16.06 -15.00 -15.39
C ALA A 45 -14.80 -14.39 -16.04
N VAL A 46 -13.84 -14.06 -15.18
CA VAL A 46 -12.54 -13.55 -15.61
C VAL A 46 -11.47 -14.34 -14.87
N ILE A 47 -10.63 -15.03 -15.63
CA ILE A 47 -9.43 -15.66 -15.11
C ILE A 47 -8.34 -14.60 -15.14
N GLN A 48 -7.89 -14.20 -13.96
CA GLN A 48 -6.85 -13.20 -13.78
C GLN A 48 -5.67 -13.82 -13.06
N ARG A 49 -4.48 -13.35 -13.40
CA ARG A 49 -3.27 -13.65 -12.66
C ARG A 49 -3.41 -13.10 -11.23
N LYS A 50 -3.19 -13.95 -10.23
CA LYS A 50 -3.25 -13.55 -8.80
C LYS A 50 -1.87 -13.45 -8.16
N LYS A 51 -0.86 -14.08 -8.77
CA LYS A 51 0.50 -14.18 -8.23
C LYS A 51 1.43 -13.30 -9.06
N TYR A 52 1.93 -12.25 -8.44
CA TYR A 52 2.88 -11.32 -9.03
C TYR A 52 4.24 -11.47 -8.36
N TYR A 53 5.30 -11.22 -9.11
CA TYR A 53 6.62 -10.99 -8.57
C TYR A 53 6.72 -9.52 -8.16
N PHE A 54 6.98 -9.29 -6.87
CA PHE A 54 7.22 -7.95 -6.37
C PHE A 54 8.73 -7.70 -6.35
N GLY A 55 9.17 -6.69 -7.09
CA GLY A 55 10.53 -6.17 -7.05
C GLY A 55 10.65 -4.94 -6.16
N LEU A 56 11.62 -4.09 -6.48
CA LEU A 56 11.67 -2.72 -5.96
C LEU A 56 10.65 -1.81 -6.68
N SER A 57 10.25 -2.17 -7.90
CA SER A 57 9.31 -1.40 -8.71
C SER A 57 7.89 -1.44 -8.14
N ARG A 58 7.19 -0.30 -8.18
CA ARG A 58 5.78 -0.21 -7.80
C ARG A 58 4.88 -0.79 -8.89
N PRO A 59 3.67 -1.29 -8.58
CA PRO A 59 2.80 -1.88 -9.59
C PRO A 59 2.37 -0.98 -10.74
N TRP A 60 2.39 0.35 -10.54
CA TRP A 60 2.10 1.35 -11.57
C TRP A 60 3.32 1.81 -12.38
N GLN A 61 4.52 1.29 -12.09
CA GLN A 61 5.72 1.57 -12.87
C GLN A 61 5.88 0.58 -14.02
N ALA A 62 6.47 1.04 -15.13
CA ALA A 62 6.68 0.22 -16.32
C ALA A 62 7.59 -1.00 -16.06
N ASP A 63 8.57 -0.89 -15.18
CA ASP A 63 9.50 -2.00 -14.92
C ASP A 63 8.82 -3.16 -14.18
N PHE A 64 7.87 -2.87 -13.28
CA PHE A 64 7.05 -3.92 -12.67
C PHE A 64 6.29 -4.73 -13.72
N TRP A 65 5.78 -4.06 -14.75
CA TRP A 65 5.10 -4.72 -15.86
C TRP A 65 6.03 -5.59 -16.67
N LYS A 66 7.24 -5.12 -16.99
CA LYS A 66 8.25 -5.90 -17.71
C LYS A 66 8.62 -7.17 -16.96
N GLU A 67 8.79 -7.08 -15.64
CA GLU A 67 9.09 -8.24 -14.78
C GLU A 67 7.93 -9.24 -14.69
N ASN A 68 6.69 -8.77 -14.88
CA ASN A 68 5.47 -9.56 -14.73
C ASN A 68 4.72 -9.77 -16.06
N MET A 69 5.38 -9.68 -17.22
CA MET A 69 4.69 -9.86 -18.50
C MET A 69 4.15 -11.30 -18.63
N PRO A 70 3.01 -11.50 -19.33
CA PRO A 70 2.54 -12.83 -19.68
C PRO A 70 3.64 -13.62 -20.40
N GLY A 71 3.85 -14.88 -20.00
CA GLY A 71 4.90 -15.74 -20.54
C GLY A 71 6.27 -15.61 -19.85
N VAL A 72 6.50 -14.58 -19.02
CA VAL A 72 7.73 -14.49 -18.23
C VAL A 72 7.64 -15.42 -17.02
N PRO A 73 8.57 -16.38 -16.85
CA PRO A 73 8.57 -17.26 -15.69
C PRO A 73 8.98 -16.46 -14.45
N SER A 74 8.04 -16.27 -13.51
CA SER A 74 8.32 -15.66 -12.21
C SER A 74 8.18 -16.71 -11.11
N LYS A 75 9.22 -16.90 -10.31
CA LYS A 75 9.15 -17.76 -9.13
C LYS A 75 8.34 -17.07 -8.04
N HIS A 76 7.37 -17.78 -7.46
CA HIS A 76 6.66 -17.27 -6.29
C HIS A 76 7.60 -17.23 -5.10
N VAL A 77 7.75 -16.04 -4.50
CA VAL A 77 8.58 -15.85 -3.31
C VAL A 77 7.71 -16.08 -2.09
N HIS A 78 8.10 -17.03 -1.24
CA HIS A 78 7.46 -17.22 0.05
C HIS A 78 7.91 -16.14 1.03
N VAL A 79 6.95 -15.44 1.61
CA VAL A 79 7.19 -14.31 2.52
C VAL A 79 6.51 -14.61 3.83
N GLU A 80 7.23 -14.38 4.93
CA GLU A 80 6.73 -14.58 6.27
C GLU A 80 5.63 -13.55 6.58
N PRO A 81 4.47 -13.97 7.12
CA PRO A 81 3.45 -13.04 7.58
C PRO A 81 3.93 -12.35 8.86
N ILE A 82 4.06 -11.02 8.82
CA ILE A 82 4.55 -10.24 9.97
C ILE A 82 3.61 -9.09 10.32
N VAL A 83 3.64 -8.71 11.60
CA VAL A 83 3.08 -7.42 12.04
C VAL A 83 4.09 -6.33 11.67
N TRP A 84 3.66 -5.38 10.85
CA TRP A 84 4.53 -4.32 10.37
C TRP A 84 4.86 -3.32 11.48
N THR A 85 6.15 -3.02 11.70
CA THR A 85 6.62 -2.11 12.74
C THR A 85 7.46 -0.94 12.22
N VAL A 86 8.03 -1.02 11.01
CA VAL A 86 8.99 -0.03 10.47
C VAL A 86 8.32 0.86 9.43
N PHE A 87 8.38 2.17 9.56
CA PHE A 87 7.79 3.12 8.61
C PHE A 87 8.88 3.94 7.89
N ARG A 88 8.49 4.62 6.81
CA ARG A 88 9.40 5.53 6.11
C ARG A 88 9.79 6.66 7.04
N GLY A 89 11.07 7.02 7.07
CA GLY A 89 11.61 8.03 7.98
C GLY A 89 12.10 7.48 9.31
N ASP A 90 11.89 6.19 9.60
CA ASP A 90 12.43 5.61 10.82
C ASP A 90 13.95 5.50 10.75
N ARG A 91 14.61 5.76 11.88
CA ARG A 91 16.02 5.46 12.06
C ARG A 91 16.19 3.99 12.38
N VAL A 92 17.01 3.33 11.58
CA VAL A 92 17.29 1.90 11.71
C VAL A 92 18.78 1.61 11.66
N GLU A 93 19.18 0.52 12.29
CA GLU A 93 20.54 -0.01 12.25
C GLU A 93 20.58 -1.31 11.45
N ILE A 94 21.61 -1.44 10.61
CA ILE A 94 21.85 -2.64 9.81
C ILE A 94 22.59 -3.68 10.66
N LEU A 95 22.01 -4.87 10.80
CA LEU A 95 22.57 -5.94 11.62
C LEU A 95 23.54 -6.86 10.86
N VAL A 96 23.44 -6.90 9.53
CA VAL A 96 24.20 -7.83 8.67
C VAL A 96 24.69 -7.17 7.38
N GLY A 97 25.70 -7.76 6.75
CA GLY A 97 26.20 -7.32 5.45
C GLY A 97 27.28 -6.25 5.52
N LYS A 98 27.48 -5.55 4.39
CA LYS A 98 28.60 -4.63 4.12
C LYS A 98 28.64 -3.46 5.11
N ASP A 99 27.45 -2.96 5.45
CA ASP A 99 27.23 -1.77 6.27
C ASP A 99 26.75 -2.10 7.69
N LYS A 100 27.14 -3.27 8.22
CA LYS A 100 26.77 -3.69 9.57
C LYS A 100 27.18 -2.66 10.64
N GLY A 101 26.25 -2.37 11.55
CA GLY A 101 26.42 -1.41 12.65
C GLY A 101 26.22 0.05 12.23
N LYS A 102 26.06 0.34 10.94
CA LYS A 102 25.71 1.69 10.48
C LYS A 102 24.21 1.93 10.67
N GLN A 103 23.89 3.17 11.01
CA GLN A 103 22.52 3.64 11.16
C GLN A 103 22.15 4.53 9.97
N GLY A 104 20.89 4.45 9.55
CA GLY A 104 20.36 5.26 8.46
C GLY A 104 18.85 5.42 8.55
N ILE A 105 18.29 6.19 7.63
CA ILE A 105 16.85 6.47 7.57
C ILE A 105 16.21 5.54 6.53
N VAL A 106 15.05 4.97 6.85
CA VAL A 106 14.29 4.15 5.91
C VAL A 106 13.66 5.05 4.85
N ASN A 107 14.09 4.92 3.59
CA ASN A 107 13.57 5.70 2.47
C ASN A 107 12.41 4.97 1.77
N TYR A 108 12.56 3.67 1.53
CA TYR A 108 11.64 2.91 0.71
C TYR A 108 11.23 1.59 1.36
N ILE A 109 9.98 1.19 1.15
CA ILE A 109 9.38 0.01 1.79
C ILE A 109 8.61 -0.81 0.76
N VAL A 110 8.82 -2.13 0.76
CA VAL A 110 8.04 -3.11 -0.01
C VAL A 110 7.49 -4.15 0.95
N LYS A 111 6.23 -3.96 1.37
CA LYS A 111 5.56 -4.81 2.37
C LYS A 111 5.34 -6.23 1.86
N GLU A 112 5.16 -6.39 0.55
CA GLU A 112 4.93 -7.67 -0.12
C GLU A 112 6.10 -8.63 0.00
N ARG A 113 7.31 -8.11 0.28
CA ARG A 113 8.54 -8.90 0.46
C ARG A 113 9.22 -8.69 1.81
N ASN A 114 8.57 -7.96 2.72
CA ASN A 114 9.17 -7.51 3.98
C ASN A 114 10.50 -6.78 3.80
N TRP A 115 10.60 -5.97 2.74
CA TRP A 115 11.82 -5.27 2.38
C TRP A 115 11.77 -3.79 2.78
N VAL A 116 12.93 -3.28 3.20
CA VAL A 116 13.21 -1.87 3.44
C VAL A 116 14.51 -1.48 2.75
N CYS A 117 14.56 -0.28 2.18
CA CYS A 117 15.79 0.34 1.69
C CYS A 117 16.17 1.48 2.63
N VAL A 118 17.43 1.47 3.06
CA VAL A 118 17.99 2.47 3.98
C VAL A 118 18.82 3.43 3.15
N GLU A 119 18.60 4.73 3.35
CA GLU A 119 19.22 5.80 2.57
C GLU A 119 20.75 5.70 2.58
N GLY A 120 21.36 5.63 1.39
CA GLY A 120 22.81 5.62 1.20
C GLY A 120 23.58 4.39 1.71
N LEU A 121 22.88 3.41 2.30
CA LEU A 121 23.44 2.17 2.87
C LEU A 121 23.00 0.93 2.08
N ASN A 122 23.78 -0.15 2.18
CA ASN A 122 23.61 -1.39 1.43
C ASN A 122 23.44 -1.13 -0.08
N CYS A 123 24.31 -0.30 -0.64
CA CYS A 123 24.18 0.12 -2.03
C CYS A 123 24.98 -0.76 -3.00
N GLU A 124 24.56 -0.73 -4.26
CA GLU A 124 25.27 -1.28 -5.40
C GLU A 124 25.36 -0.22 -6.50
N PHE A 125 26.45 -0.26 -7.27
CA PHE A 125 26.60 0.59 -8.44
C PHE A 125 25.92 -0.07 -9.63
N LYS A 126 24.89 0.59 -10.17
CA LYS A 126 24.21 0.17 -11.39
C LYS A 126 24.57 1.12 -12.51
N THR A 127 24.99 0.59 -13.65
CA THR A 127 25.29 1.41 -14.81
C THR A 127 24.01 1.77 -15.53
N VAL A 128 23.81 3.07 -15.76
CA VAL A 128 22.64 3.63 -16.44
C VAL A 128 23.11 4.40 -17.68
N GLY A 129 22.35 4.33 -18.77
CA GLY A 129 22.68 4.96 -20.05
C GLY A 129 23.18 3.96 -21.10
N ILE A 130 23.36 4.44 -22.34
CA ILE A 130 23.81 3.66 -23.50
C ILE A 130 25.00 4.35 -24.15
N GLY A 131 26.02 3.58 -24.54
CA GLY A 131 27.17 4.09 -25.28
C GLY A 131 28.06 5.03 -24.46
N LYS A 132 28.43 6.17 -25.05
CA LYS A 132 29.37 7.14 -24.43
C LYS A 132 28.84 7.86 -23.19
N ASN A 133 27.53 7.79 -22.92
CA ASN A 133 26.88 8.44 -21.77
C ASN A 133 26.60 7.47 -20.60
N MET A 134 27.34 6.37 -20.50
CA MET A 134 27.20 5.42 -19.38
C MET A 134 27.72 6.04 -18.08
N GLN A 135 26.85 6.08 -17.06
CA GLN A 135 27.17 6.57 -15.73
C GLN A 135 26.85 5.50 -14.68
N ALA A 136 27.71 5.36 -13.67
CA ALA A 136 27.47 4.45 -12.56
C ALA A 136 26.65 5.17 -11.47
N LEU A 137 25.40 4.75 -11.29
CA LEU A 137 24.51 5.28 -10.26
C LEU A 137 24.52 4.38 -9.03
N LYS A 138 24.78 4.97 -7.85
CA LYS A 138 24.68 4.28 -6.57
C LYS A 138 23.19 4.08 -6.22
N THR A 139 22.75 2.83 -6.15
CA THR A 139 21.35 2.46 -5.87
C THR A 139 21.26 1.66 -4.58
N GLU A 140 20.32 1.96 -3.68
CA GLU A 140 20.13 1.21 -2.43
C GLU A 140 19.46 -0.14 -2.68
N MET A 141 20.00 -1.20 -2.07
CA MET A 141 19.44 -2.54 -2.17
C MET A 141 18.57 -2.86 -0.95
N PRO A 142 17.50 -3.66 -1.13
CA PRO A 142 16.58 -3.97 -0.07
C PRO A 142 17.22 -4.86 1.00
N LEU A 143 16.81 -4.63 2.24
CA LEU A 143 17.11 -5.44 3.41
C LEU A 143 15.82 -6.02 3.98
N LEU A 144 15.90 -7.21 4.56
CA LEU A 144 14.76 -7.88 5.19
C LEU A 144 14.52 -7.32 6.59
N VAL A 145 13.30 -6.84 6.84
CA VAL A 145 12.91 -6.21 8.12
C VAL A 145 13.01 -7.17 9.31
N THR A 146 12.80 -8.47 9.10
CA THR A 146 12.69 -9.44 10.20
C THR A 146 14.02 -9.75 10.86
N CYS A 147 15.13 -9.73 10.12
CA CYS A 147 16.42 -10.20 10.64
C CYS A 147 17.62 -9.31 10.28
N GLN A 148 17.51 -8.43 9.29
CA GLN A 148 18.67 -7.66 8.80
C GLN A 148 18.71 -6.22 9.32
N VAL A 149 17.61 -5.75 9.89
CA VAL A 149 17.43 -4.36 10.30
C VAL A 149 16.74 -4.32 11.66
N ALA A 150 17.15 -3.39 12.53
CA ALA A 150 16.48 -3.12 13.80
C ALA A 150 16.16 -1.62 13.94
N LEU A 151 15.05 -1.30 14.60
CA LEU A 151 14.72 0.09 14.94
C LEU A 151 15.69 0.59 16.01
N VAL A 152 16.13 1.83 15.84
CA VAL A 152 16.99 2.51 16.81
C VAL A 152 16.11 3.24 17.80
N ASP A 153 16.34 3.01 19.08
CA ASP A 153 15.65 3.74 20.13
C ASP A 153 16.17 5.19 20.17
N PRO A 154 15.29 6.20 20.06
CA PRO A 154 15.71 7.60 20.01
C PRO A 154 16.42 8.06 21.29
N THR A 155 16.28 7.33 22.39
CA THR A 155 16.79 7.79 23.68
C THR A 155 18.21 7.37 24.01
N ASP A 156 18.67 6.26 23.47
CA ASP A 156 20.04 5.77 23.69
C ASP A 156 20.76 5.40 22.38
N ASN A 157 20.10 5.60 21.24
CA ASN A 157 20.62 5.34 19.90
C ASN A 157 21.16 3.91 19.69
N LYS A 158 20.68 2.91 20.44
CA LYS A 158 21.05 1.50 20.19
C LYS A 158 19.88 0.73 19.57
N PRO A 159 20.15 -0.37 18.85
CA PRO A 159 19.12 -1.14 18.18
C PRO A 159 18.22 -1.85 19.20
N THR A 160 16.93 -1.90 18.92
CA THR A 160 15.91 -2.47 19.80
C THR A 160 14.87 -3.28 19.06
N LYS A 161 14.29 -4.26 19.77
CA LYS A 161 13.04 -4.89 19.36
C LYS A 161 11.88 -3.99 19.77
N VAL A 162 10.84 -3.99 18.95
CA VAL A 162 9.69 -3.10 19.09
C VAL A 162 8.41 -3.91 19.10
N GLU A 163 7.52 -3.58 20.03
CA GLU A 163 6.21 -4.18 20.17
C GLU A 163 5.13 -3.12 20.05
N TRP A 164 3.95 -3.50 19.55
CA TRP A 164 2.79 -2.63 19.58
C TRP A 164 2.09 -2.74 20.93
N ARG A 165 1.85 -1.60 21.58
CA ARG A 165 1.07 -1.49 22.83
C ARG A 165 -0.01 -0.41 22.67
N TYR A 166 -0.93 -0.36 23.61
CA TYR A 166 -1.94 0.70 23.70
C TYR A 166 -1.59 1.63 24.85
N THR A 167 -1.75 2.94 24.67
CA THR A 167 -1.69 3.93 25.74
C THR A 167 -2.97 3.89 26.58
N GLU A 168 -2.98 4.60 27.70
CA GLU A 168 -4.18 4.76 28.55
C GLU A 168 -5.34 5.42 27.79
N ASP A 169 -5.02 6.29 26.82
CA ASP A 169 -5.98 6.94 25.91
C ASP A 169 -6.53 5.99 24.83
N GLY A 170 -6.01 4.76 24.74
CA GLY A 170 -6.39 3.77 23.74
C GLY A 170 -5.67 3.92 22.39
N GLU A 171 -4.67 4.80 22.29
CA GLU A 171 -3.89 4.96 21.06
C GLU A 171 -2.88 3.82 20.90
N LYS A 172 -2.79 3.28 19.67
CA LYS A 172 -1.88 2.19 19.37
C LYS A 172 -0.49 2.74 19.05
N VAL A 173 0.47 2.51 19.94
CA VAL A 173 1.84 3.03 19.85
C VAL A 173 2.87 1.92 19.76
N ARG A 174 4.04 2.25 19.19
CA ARG A 174 5.21 1.36 19.17
C ARG A 174 6.05 1.61 20.41
N VAL A 175 6.44 0.54 21.10
CA VAL A 175 7.23 0.62 22.34
C VAL A 175 8.51 -0.19 22.19
N SER A 176 9.64 0.42 22.55
CA SER A 176 10.94 -0.23 22.66
C SER A 176 10.91 -1.25 23.79
N VAL A 177 11.23 -2.51 23.49
CA VAL A 177 11.28 -3.58 24.51
C VAL A 177 12.41 -3.33 25.51
N ARG A 178 13.48 -2.67 25.09
CA ARG A 178 14.67 -2.45 25.92
C ARG A 178 14.51 -1.28 26.89
N SER A 179 14.00 -0.14 26.43
CA SER A 179 13.85 1.06 27.27
C SER A 179 12.42 1.25 27.81
N GLY A 180 11.44 0.52 27.27
CA GLY A 180 10.02 0.75 27.55
C GLY A 180 9.47 2.05 26.98
N ARG A 181 10.24 2.82 26.20
CA ARG A 181 9.82 4.11 25.66
C ARG A 181 9.07 3.98 24.35
N ILE A 182 8.20 4.95 24.10
CA ILE A 182 7.41 5.05 22.87
C ILE A 182 8.31 5.53 21.72
N ILE A 183 8.24 4.84 20.58
CA ILE A 183 8.87 5.24 19.33
C ILE A 183 7.76 5.82 18.43
N PRO A 184 7.70 7.15 18.26
CA PRO A 184 6.64 7.79 17.48
C PRO A 184 6.74 7.39 16.00
N ILE A 185 5.62 7.42 15.28
CA ILE A 185 5.64 7.24 13.82
C ILE A 185 6.20 8.53 13.20
N PRO A 186 7.23 8.46 12.36
CA PRO A 186 7.86 9.64 11.75
C PRO A 186 6.90 10.31 10.76
N LEU A 187 7.02 11.64 10.61
CA LEU A 187 6.20 12.43 9.68
C LEU A 187 6.34 11.97 8.21
N MET A 188 7.52 11.47 7.83
CA MET A 188 7.76 10.92 6.49
C MET A 188 6.92 9.67 6.18
N ALA A 189 6.34 9.02 7.20
CA ALA A 189 5.43 7.91 6.99
C ALA A 189 4.08 8.36 6.42
N GLU A 190 3.70 9.62 6.66
CA GLU A 190 2.48 10.24 6.14
C GLU A 190 2.69 10.83 4.73
N GLU A 191 3.95 10.98 4.31
CA GLU A 191 4.30 11.47 2.97
C GLU A 191 3.78 10.53 1.88
N THR A 192 3.02 11.11 0.98
CA THR A 192 2.45 10.47 -0.20
C THR A 192 3.18 10.97 -1.45
N TYR A 193 3.06 10.24 -2.56
CA TYR A 193 3.46 10.71 -3.89
C TYR A 193 2.92 12.11 -4.24
N ASP A 194 1.68 12.42 -3.88
CA ASP A 194 1.00 13.67 -4.25
C ASP A 194 1.39 14.85 -3.36
N TYR A 195 1.62 14.62 -2.06
CA TYR A 195 1.90 15.69 -1.10
C TYR A 195 2.78 15.21 0.06
N LYS A 196 3.58 16.14 0.60
CA LYS A 196 4.48 15.87 1.73
C LYS A 196 3.74 15.78 3.06
N SER A 197 2.86 16.73 3.34
CA SER A 197 2.02 16.71 4.55
C SER A 197 0.60 17.14 4.21
N LYS A 198 -0.37 16.64 4.97
CA LYS A 198 -1.79 17.00 4.81
C LYS A 198 -2.01 18.52 4.90
N SER A 199 -1.24 19.20 5.76
CA SER A 199 -1.31 20.66 5.94
C SER A 199 -0.73 21.45 4.79
N ALA A 200 0.18 20.87 4.01
CA ALA A 200 0.82 21.52 2.86
C ALA A 200 0.04 21.32 1.56
N TYR A 201 -1.11 20.63 1.61
CA TYR A 201 -1.93 20.40 0.43
C TYR A 201 -2.60 21.70 -0.04
N ALA A 202 -2.47 21.99 -1.34
CA ALA A 202 -3.15 23.11 -1.98
C ALA A 202 -4.37 22.62 -2.75
N GLU A 203 -5.55 23.15 -2.41
CA GLU A 203 -6.81 22.81 -3.05
C GLU A 203 -6.76 23.07 -4.56
N GLN A 204 -7.15 22.08 -5.36
CA GLN A 204 -7.24 22.17 -6.80
C GLN A 204 -8.63 22.66 -7.25
N PRO A 205 -8.76 23.21 -8.46
CA PRO A 205 -10.06 23.68 -8.97
C PRO A 205 -11.16 22.62 -9.07
N LYS A 206 -10.80 21.33 -9.09
CA LYS A 206 -11.74 20.19 -9.16
C LYS A 206 -11.99 19.52 -7.81
N ASP A 207 -11.39 20.03 -6.74
CA ASP A 207 -11.55 19.44 -5.41
C ASP A 207 -12.80 19.99 -4.73
N THR A 208 -13.41 19.15 -3.90
CA THR A 208 -14.54 19.54 -3.07
C THR A 208 -14.03 20.25 -1.82
N ARG A 209 -14.57 21.43 -1.52
CA ARG A 209 -14.17 22.23 -0.36
C ARG A 209 -14.65 21.58 0.93
N ALA A 210 -13.87 21.71 2.01
CA ALA A 210 -14.20 21.15 3.32
C ALA A 210 -15.60 21.58 3.82
N LYS A 211 -15.95 22.85 3.61
CA LYS A 211 -17.27 23.39 4.00
C LYS A 211 -18.45 22.68 3.33
N GLU A 212 -18.30 22.24 2.08
CA GLU A 212 -19.35 21.51 1.36
C GLU A 212 -19.45 20.05 1.83
N LEU A 213 -18.33 19.45 2.24
CA LEU A 213 -18.29 18.08 2.75
C LEU A 213 -18.88 17.95 4.16
N GLU A 214 -18.70 18.96 5.01
CA GLU A 214 -19.25 18.99 6.37
C GLU A 214 -20.76 19.24 6.40
N LYS A 215 -21.34 19.70 5.28
CA LYS A 215 -22.77 19.95 5.15
C LYS A 215 -23.55 18.63 5.17
N ILE A 216 -24.30 18.40 6.24
CA ILE A 216 -25.20 17.25 6.35
C ILE A 216 -26.42 17.50 5.45
N THR A 217 -26.45 16.84 4.29
CA THR A 217 -27.54 16.92 3.31
C THR A 217 -28.50 15.74 3.37
N PHE A 218 -28.07 14.62 3.98
CA PHE A 218 -28.87 13.41 4.06
C PHE A 218 -30.02 13.57 5.05
N VAL A 219 -31.25 13.37 4.57
CA VAL A 219 -32.48 13.33 5.38
C VAL A 219 -33.04 11.92 5.31
N PRO A 220 -33.17 11.21 6.44
CA PRO A 220 -33.72 9.85 6.43
C PRO A 220 -35.21 9.90 6.06
N LYS A 221 -35.58 9.26 4.94
CA LYS A 221 -36.96 9.15 4.45
C LYS A 221 -37.33 7.68 4.28
N LEU A 222 -38.63 7.37 4.40
CA LEU A 222 -39.18 6.04 4.12
C LEU A 222 -39.43 5.86 2.61
N MET A 223 -38.42 6.13 1.79
CA MET A 223 -38.43 6.01 0.33
C MET A 223 -37.09 5.46 -0.14
N THR A 224 -37.06 4.80 -1.29
CA THR A 224 -35.77 4.44 -1.92
C THR A 224 -35.15 5.65 -2.62
N PHE A 225 -33.85 5.59 -2.89
CA PHE A 225 -33.12 6.63 -3.61
C PHE A 225 -33.75 6.95 -4.97
N GLU A 226 -34.18 5.92 -5.70
CA GLU A 226 -34.84 6.07 -7.00
C GLU A 226 -36.20 6.74 -6.87
N GLN A 227 -37.00 6.37 -5.88
CA GLN A 227 -38.31 6.97 -5.64
C GLN A 227 -38.19 8.45 -5.25
N GLU A 228 -37.19 8.79 -4.43
CA GLU A 228 -36.92 10.16 -4.04
C GLU A 228 -36.54 11.02 -5.25
N ILE A 229 -35.62 10.55 -6.10
CA ILE A 229 -35.23 11.25 -7.34
C ILE A 229 -36.41 11.39 -8.28
N MET A 230 -37.22 10.33 -8.47
CA MET A 230 -38.41 10.42 -9.31
C MET A 230 -39.36 11.50 -8.82
N LYS A 231 -39.60 11.55 -7.50
CA LYS A 231 -40.44 12.57 -6.88
C LYS A 231 -39.87 13.98 -7.04
N GLU A 232 -38.56 14.15 -6.84
CA GLU A 232 -37.87 15.43 -6.95
C GLU A 232 -37.84 15.97 -8.38
N LEU A 233 -37.56 15.10 -9.35
CA LEU A 233 -37.57 15.43 -10.78
C LEU A 233 -38.98 15.48 -11.38
N GLY A 234 -40.02 15.14 -10.60
CA GLY A 234 -41.41 15.10 -11.08
C GLY A 234 -41.69 14.00 -12.10
N ILE A 235 -40.85 12.96 -12.15
CA ILE A 235 -41.01 11.81 -13.03
C ILE A 235 -42.17 10.95 -12.52
N LYS A 236 -43.18 10.75 -13.37
CA LYS A 236 -44.33 9.89 -13.10
C LYS A 236 -44.16 8.58 -13.88
N GLU A 237 -44.35 7.46 -13.20
CA GLU A 237 -44.38 6.12 -13.82
C GLU A 237 -45.77 5.53 -13.59
N ASP A 238 -46.61 5.61 -14.62
CA ASP A 238 -47.99 5.13 -14.55
C ASP A 238 -48.10 3.63 -14.88
N ARG A 239 -47.03 3.01 -15.39
CA ARG A 239 -47.02 1.58 -15.73
C ARG A 239 -46.88 0.74 -14.47
N ILE A 240 -47.68 -0.32 -14.40
CA ILE A 240 -47.59 -1.31 -13.33
C ILE A 240 -46.62 -2.42 -13.77
N PRO A 241 -45.56 -2.70 -13.00
CA PRO A 241 -44.65 -3.80 -13.32
C PRO A 241 -45.40 -5.14 -13.34
N ALA A 242 -45.23 -5.90 -14.42
CA ALA A 242 -45.83 -7.22 -14.55
C ALA A 242 -45.28 -8.19 -13.48
N LYS A 243 -46.12 -9.12 -13.02
CA LYS A 243 -45.70 -10.15 -12.05
C LYS A 243 -44.61 -11.04 -12.67
N THR A 244 -43.49 -11.19 -11.96
CA THR A 244 -42.39 -12.07 -12.34
C THR A 244 -42.25 -13.21 -11.33
N TYR A 245 -41.86 -14.39 -11.80
CA TYR A 245 -41.53 -15.53 -10.94
C TYR A 245 -40.02 -15.55 -10.71
N TRP A 246 -39.63 -15.76 -9.46
CA TRP A 246 -38.24 -15.93 -9.06
C TRP A 246 -38.08 -17.36 -8.51
N TYR A 247 -37.28 -18.17 -9.17
CA TYR A 247 -37.01 -19.58 -8.82
C TYR A 247 -35.50 -19.84 -8.79
#